data_AF-A0A539DYM1-F1
#
_entry.id   AF-A0A539DYM1-F1
#
_cell.length_a   1.000
_cell.length_b   1.000
_cell.length_c   1.000
_cell.angle_alpha   90.00
_cell.angle_beta   90.00
_cell.angle_gamma   90.00
#
_symmetry.space_group_name_H-M   'P 1'
#
loop_
_entity.id
_entity.type
_entity.pdbx_description
1 polymer ?
#
loop_
_entity_poly.entity_id
_entity_poly.type
_entity_poly.pdbx_seq_one_letter_code
_entity_poly.pdbx_strand_id
1 'polypeptide(L)'
;TAFFTLTPGVTMRSTPGPVRLLLVATSDGAYSDEDGFNPTLCGLAAFDDIALGGAIVDTSTFESSDDGWQAEPRQDYLPTGDFSDLADLGDLPLPATFCACAVRDSVLVFFDESGEHPLDQDNIAASPWIDLRRGGDLGRAGRLMIYDLYAVMPLSDYVFVQLRARYYPEVCPATGLLYQTGWRDQNVVFYYGESPFCSGPNAPRLRDYSGVIAQGAEQVQLGYGVINLCRTIPYGWICTGLTNTTPWLDNVALGIYGTPNVPLVSTLASTRLQDNFASDGSQVLTSPGRIDVNRIKGNSSPVVGSVLGDTLTATCAATNVEVRLVFRVRPGPFTSAASLAARAARWTTEPTLTARYGGAWYSARMDTAEDAQIPAVGSWMSTFHESDPGFQGSDNAIDPTDVSPSGGYFRLANDILPDNLFTPGSRLDYFVAARFAQPDPRNPGGAAWSTDPDTAGAHFRELEILPSSVDSSMTWNCTLYVDHHDDREFGEQRLEEAGLTTALGGGGGNAEGTRFDRFDVVNSS
;
A
#
# COMPACT_ATOMS: atom_id res chain seq x y z
N THR A 1 -26.88 -20.74 -25.54
CA THR A 1 -26.03 -21.75 -24.87
C THR A 1 -26.76 -23.07 -24.96
N ALA A 2 -26.22 -24.04 -25.70
CA ALA A 2 -26.84 -25.36 -25.81
C ALA A 2 -26.21 -26.29 -24.75
N PHE A 3 -27.05 -26.99 -23.99
CA PHE A 3 -26.62 -28.00 -23.03
C PHE A 3 -26.52 -29.34 -23.76
N PHE A 4 -25.38 -30.00 -23.64
CA PHE A 4 -25.16 -31.31 -24.22
C PHE A 4 -24.82 -32.28 -23.09
N THR A 5 -25.63 -33.32 -22.93
CA THR A 5 -25.34 -34.43 -22.03
C THR A 5 -24.36 -35.35 -22.74
N LEU A 6 -23.15 -35.50 -22.18
CA LEU A 6 -22.16 -36.42 -22.73
C LEU A 6 -22.52 -37.86 -22.33
N THR A 7 -22.69 -38.73 -23.32
CA THR A 7 -22.77 -40.18 -23.14
C THR A 7 -21.62 -40.85 -23.90
N PRO A 8 -21.17 -42.05 -23.49
CA PRO A 8 -20.07 -42.73 -24.16
C PRO A 8 -20.31 -42.86 -25.68
N GLY A 9 -19.34 -42.39 -26.48
CA GLY A 9 -19.39 -42.41 -27.95
C GLY A 9 -19.90 -41.12 -28.62
N VAL A 10 -20.29 -40.09 -27.86
CA VAL A 10 -20.69 -38.78 -28.40
C VAL A 10 -19.48 -37.85 -28.55
N THR A 11 -19.29 -37.29 -29.74
CA THR A 11 -18.18 -36.37 -30.02
C THR A 11 -18.43 -34.99 -29.41
N MET A 12 -17.43 -34.47 -28.69
CA MET A 12 -17.39 -33.08 -28.23
C MET A 12 -17.44 -32.08 -29.40
N ARG A 13 -17.92 -30.86 -29.13
CA ARG A 13 -17.88 -29.76 -30.12
C ARG A 13 -16.44 -29.53 -30.60
N SER A 14 -16.29 -29.26 -31.91
CA SER A 14 -14.98 -29.04 -32.54
C SER A 14 -14.58 -27.56 -32.66
N THR A 15 -15.46 -26.64 -32.28
CA THR A 15 -15.22 -25.19 -32.34
C THR A 15 -14.55 -24.68 -31.06
N PRO A 16 -13.42 -23.94 -31.18
CA PRO A 16 -12.72 -23.34 -30.03
C PRO A 16 -13.61 -22.43 -29.19
N GLY A 17 -13.39 -22.41 -27.87
CA GLY A 17 -14.08 -21.55 -26.91
C GLY A 17 -14.34 -22.23 -25.56
N PRO A 18 -14.78 -21.49 -24.53
CA PRO A 18 -14.89 -22.01 -23.18
C PRO A 18 -15.90 -23.17 -23.08
N VAL A 19 -15.53 -24.19 -22.32
CA VAL A 19 -16.32 -25.37 -22.00
C VAL A 19 -16.55 -25.39 -20.48
N ARG A 20 -17.75 -25.78 -20.05
CA ARG A 20 -18.07 -26.00 -18.65
C ARG A 20 -18.56 -27.44 -18.50
N LEU A 21 -17.85 -28.24 -17.72
CA LEU A 21 -18.21 -29.61 -17.39
C LEU A 21 -19.07 -29.60 -16.13
N LEU A 22 -20.16 -30.37 -16.14
CA LEU A 22 -21.03 -30.54 -14.98
C LEU A 22 -21.20 -32.03 -14.74
N LEU A 23 -20.68 -32.50 -13.59
CA LEU A 23 -20.74 -33.90 -13.18
C LEU A 23 -21.87 -34.05 -12.16
N VAL A 24 -22.76 -35.00 -12.38
CA VAL A 24 -23.94 -35.24 -11.53
C VAL A 24 -23.93 -36.70 -11.11
N ALA A 25 -23.84 -36.98 -9.81
CA ALA A 25 -23.97 -38.34 -9.27
C ALA A 25 -25.09 -38.43 -8.23
N THR A 26 -25.52 -39.66 -7.94
CA THR A 26 -26.59 -39.97 -6.99
C THR A 26 -26.05 -40.97 -5.98
N SER A 27 -26.11 -40.63 -4.68
CA SER A 27 -25.65 -41.50 -3.58
C SER A 27 -26.53 -42.76 -3.47
N ASP A 28 -25.92 -43.89 -3.11
CA ASP A 28 -26.61 -45.15 -2.81
C ASP A 28 -27.04 -45.27 -1.33
N GLY A 29 -26.63 -44.33 -0.48
CA GLY A 29 -27.13 -44.15 0.88
C GLY A 29 -26.33 -44.80 2.03
N ALA A 30 -25.03 -45.09 1.90
CA ALA A 30 -24.17 -45.62 2.98
C ALA A 30 -23.05 -44.66 3.49
N TYR A 31 -22.49 -44.90 4.70
CA TYR A 31 -21.45 -44.09 5.40
C TYR A 31 -19.98 -44.60 5.17
N SER A 32 -18.95 -43.80 5.51
CA SER A 32 -17.59 -43.79 4.93
C SER A 32 -16.40 -44.00 5.92
N ASP A 33 -16.39 -45.04 6.75
CA ASP A 33 -15.28 -45.43 7.65
C ASP A 33 -15.29 -46.95 7.91
N GLU A 34 -14.16 -47.60 8.28
CA GLU A 34 -14.07 -48.88 9.08
C GLU A 34 -12.85 -49.80 8.82
N ASP A 35 -11.63 -49.24 8.76
CA ASP A 35 -10.51 -49.79 9.55
C ASP A 35 -9.98 -48.82 10.62
N GLY A 36 -10.61 -47.64 10.73
CA GLY A 36 -10.92 -47.05 12.03
C GLY A 36 -9.94 -46.01 12.61
N PHE A 37 -9.19 -45.27 11.78
CA PHE A 37 -8.18 -44.32 12.29
C PHE A 37 -8.26 -42.84 11.88
N ASN A 38 -9.16 -42.38 10.99
CA ASN A 38 -9.43 -40.94 10.75
C ASN A 38 -10.80 -40.69 10.05
N PRO A 39 -11.63 -39.73 10.48
CA PRO A 39 -12.79 -39.25 9.71
C PRO A 39 -12.35 -38.22 8.63
N THR A 40 -12.70 -38.41 7.35
CA THR A 40 -12.36 -37.47 6.26
C THR A 40 -13.56 -36.60 5.82
N LEU A 41 -13.24 -35.37 5.39
CA LEU A 41 -14.15 -34.29 4.97
C LEU A 41 -14.26 -34.15 3.41
N CYS A 42 -13.93 -35.18 2.64
CA CYS A 42 -13.86 -35.09 1.17
C CYS A 42 -15.27 -35.07 0.50
N GLY A 43 -15.42 -34.29 -0.58
CA GLY A 43 -16.62 -34.27 -1.44
C GLY A 43 -16.87 -35.62 -2.15
N LEU A 44 -18.07 -35.78 -2.74
CA LEU A 44 -18.61 -36.96 -3.46
C LEU A 44 -17.55 -37.87 -4.12
N ALA A 45 -16.63 -37.25 -4.85
CA ALA A 45 -15.33 -37.77 -5.26
C ALA A 45 -14.48 -36.53 -5.62
N ALA A 46 -13.17 -36.60 -5.46
CA ALA A 46 -12.28 -35.72 -6.22
C ALA A 46 -12.22 -36.27 -7.65
N PHE A 47 -12.64 -35.46 -8.62
CA PHE A 47 -12.46 -35.80 -10.03
C PHE A 47 -11.10 -35.29 -10.45
N ASP A 48 -10.17 -36.23 -10.52
CA ASP A 48 -8.80 -36.03 -10.97
C ASP A 48 -8.67 -36.37 -12.46
N ASP A 49 -7.57 -35.96 -13.09
CA ASP A 49 -7.23 -36.30 -14.48
C ASP A 49 -8.31 -35.95 -15.52
N ILE A 50 -8.91 -34.75 -15.45
CA ILE A 50 -9.88 -34.33 -16.48
C ILE A 50 -9.14 -33.96 -17.77
N ALA A 51 -8.96 -34.93 -18.65
CA ALA A 51 -8.38 -34.74 -19.97
C ALA A 51 -9.46 -34.53 -21.04
N LEU A 52 -9.44 -33.37 -21.70
CA LEU A 52 -10.14 -33.14 -22.94
C LEU A 52 -9.22 -33.51 -24.11
N GLY A 53 -9.72 -34.34 -25.04
CA GLY A 53 -8.98 -34.76 -26.23
C GLY A 53 -9.75 -34.49 -27.53
N GLY A 54 -9.01 -34.34 -28.64
CA GLY A 54 -9.57 -34.07 -29.97
C GLY A 54 -9.31 -32.63 -30.44
N ALA A 55 -10.35 -31.92 -30.86
CA ALA A 55 -10.22 -30.54 -31.36
C ALA A 55 -10.11 -29.47 -30.27
N ILE A 56 -10.42 -29.82 -29.01
CA ILE A 56 -10.18 -29.03 -27.80
C ILE A 56 -9.35 -29.93 -26.88
N VAL A 57 -8.18 -29.45 -26.47
CA VAL A 57 -7.23 -30.19 -25.64
C VAL A 57 -6.97 -29.38 -24.38
N ASP A 58 -7.23 -29.97 -23.22
CA ASP A 58 -7.11 -29.33 -21.90
C ASP A 58 -6.96 -30.40 -20.82
N THR A 59 -6.24 -30.11 -19.73
CA THR A 59 -5.98 -31.04 -18.61
C THR A 59 -5.93 -30.26 -17.29
N SER A 60 -6.59 -30.75 -16.23
CA SER A 60 -6.57 -30.13 -14.88
C SER A 60 -6.57 -31.18 -13.76
N THR A 61 -5.69 -31.02 -12.76
CA THR A 61 -5.55 -31.87 -11.55
C THR A 61 -5.28 -30.99 -10.33
N PHE A 62 -6.00 -31.17 -9.22
CA PHE A 62 -5.96 -30.28 -8.03
C PHE A 62 -5.15 -30.82 -6.83
N GLU A 63 -4.51 -31.99 -6.95
CA GLU A 63 -3.64 -32.59 -5.90
C GLU A 63 -2.19 -32.79 -6.38
N SER A 64 -1.85 -32.26 -7.57
CA SER A 64 -0.56 -32.47 -8.22
C SER A 64 -0.15 -31.34 -9.19
N SER A 65 -0.94 -30.27 -9.25
CA SER A 65 -0.63 -29.13 -10.10
C SER A 65 -0.82 -27.83 -9.34
N ASP A 66 -0.06 -26.84 -9.77
CA ASP A 66 -0.07 -25.50 -9.25
C ASP A 66 -1.35 -24.72 -9.61
N ASP A 67 -2.34 -25.32 -10.27
CA ASP A 67 -3.56 -24.66 -10.79
C ASP A 67 -3.26 -23.42 -11.65
N GLY A 68 -2.09 -23.41 -12.29
CA GLY A 68 -1.58 -22.26 -13.03
C GLY A 68 -0.97 -21.17 -12.13
N TRP A 69 -0.93 -21.37 -10.81
CA TRP A 69 0.06 -20.71 -9.98
C TRP A 69 1.45 -21.10 -10.46
N GLN A 70 2.45 -20.25 -10.30
CA GLN A 70 3.80 -20.59 -10.72
C GLN A 70 4.77 -20.15 -9.64
N ALA A 71 5.59 -21.10 -9.20
CA ALA A 71 6.84 -20.82 -8.51
C ALA A 71 7.71 -19.95 -9.41
N GLU A 72 8.00 -18.73 -8.99
CA GLU A 72 8.95 -17.85 -9.70
C GLU A 72 10.18 -17.64 -8.82
N PRO A 73 11.21 -18.50 -8.96
CA PRO A 73 12.47 -18.28 -8.26
C PRO A 73 13.13 -17.00 -8.79
N ARG A 74 13.78 -16.26 -7.90
CA ARG A 74 14.57 -15.08 -8.30
C ARG A 74 15.63 -15.49 -9.33
N GLN A 75 15.67 -14.79 -10.46
CA GLN A 75 16.54 -15.15 -11.60
C GLN A 75 18.01 -14.76 -11.38
N ASP A 76 18.30 -13.93 -10.38
CA ASP A 76 19.49 -13.08 -10.41
C ASP A 76 20.56 -13.32 -9.33
N TYR A 77 20.34 -13.94 -8.18
CA TYR A 77 21.43 -14.21 -7.23
C TYR A 77 21.14 -15.41 -6.32
N LEU A 78 22.00 -16.44 -6.43
CA LEU A 78 22.14 -17.66 -5.61
C LEU A 78 20.88 -18.56 -5.49
N PRO A 79 21.03 -19.89 -5.67
CA PRO A 79 19.90 -20.81 -5.65
C PRO A 79 19.55 -21.15 -4.20
N THR A 80 18.91 -20.21 -3.49
CA THR A 80 18.32 -20.53 -2.17
C THR A 80 17.19 -21.55 -2.33
N GLY A 81 16.56 -21.64 -3.51
CA GLY A 81 15.51 -22.60 -3.84
C GLY A 81 14.14 -21.95 -3.88
N ASP A 82 13.13 -22.71 -4.32
CA ASP A 82 11.74 -22.32 -4.13
C ASP A 82 11.11 -23.06 -2.95
N PHE A 83 10.43 -22.31 -2.09
CA PHE A 83 9.78 -22.80 -0.86
C PHE A 83 8.30 -22.47 -0.84
N SER A 84 7.75 -21.97 -1.95
CA SER A 84 6.32 -21.73 -2.07
C SER A 84 5.58 -23.06 -2.14
N ASP A 85 4.59 -23.25 -1.26
CA ASP A 85 3.78 -24.48 -1.20
C ASP A 85 2.38 -24.20 -0.68
N LEU A 86 1.46 -25.15 -0.87
CA LEU A 86 0.14 -25.18 -0.25
C LEU A 86 0.14 -26.20 0.88
N ALA A 87 -0.17 -25.75 2.10
CA ALA A 87 -0.26 -26.61 3.27
C ALA A 87 -1.70 -26.63 3.82
N ASP A 88 -2.15 -27.78 4.30
CA ASP A 88 -3.36 -27.83 5.15
C ASP A 88 -3.05 -27.13 6.47
N LEU A 89 -3.92 -26.21 6.89
CA LEU A 89 -3.84 -25.53 8.17
C LEU A 89 -3.81 -26.51 9.34
N GLY A 90 -4.43 -27.69 9.18
CA GLY A 90 -4.40 -28.77 10.17
C GLY A 90 -3.00 -29.36 10.42
N ASP A 91 -2.09 -29.26 9.44
CA ASP A 91 -0.72 -29.78 9.51
C ASP A 91 0.28 -28.72 10.02
N LEU A 92 -0.15 -27.46 10.15
CA LEU A 92 0.67 -26.36 10.63
C LEU A 92 0.61 -26.22 12.17
N PRO A 93 1.62 -25.59 12.80
CA PRO A 93 1.56 -25.26 14.22
C PRO A 93 0.28 -24.50 14.56
N LEU A 94 -0.30 -24.72 15.75
CA LEU A 94 -1.51 -24.00 16.13
C LEU A 94 -1.25 -22.47 16.19
N PRO A 95 -2.05 -21.64 15.52
CA PRO A 95 -1.87 -20.19 15.57
C PRO A 95 -2.02 -19.67 17.01
N ALA A 96 -1.04 -18.90 17.46
CA ALA A 96 -0.96 -18.38 18.82
C ALA A 96 -1.80 -17.11 18.99
N THR A 97 -3.06 -17.13 18.55
CA THR A 97 -3.98 -15.97 18.63
C THR A 97 -5.02 -16.17 19.72
N PHE A 98 -5.41 -15.07 20.38
CA PHE A 98 -6.47 -15.07 21.38
C PHE A 98 -7.89 -14.98 20.75
N CYS A 99 -7.96 -14.64 19.46
CA CYS A 99 -9.19 -14.44 18.68
C CYS A 99 -9.22 -15.36 17.46
N ALA A 100 -10.43 -15.58 16.91
CA ALA A 100 -10.63 -16.36 15.69
C ALA A 100 -9.86 -15.76 14.51
N CYS A 101 -9.13 -16.60 13.78
CA CYS A 101 -8.29 -16.25 12.64
C CYS A 101 -9.04 -16.55 11.33
N ALA A 102 -8.90 -15.71 10.31
CA ALA A 102 -9.61 -15.87 9.03
C ALA A 102 -9.03 -16.95 8.11
N VAL A 103 -7.77 -17.35 8.32
CA VAL A 103 -7.14 -18.44 7.57
C VAL A 103 -7.82 -19.77 7.89
N ARG A 104 -8.04 -20.59 6.87
CA ARG A 104 -8.75 -21.88 6.96
C ARG A 104 -8.26 -22.85 5.91
N ASP A 105 -8.65 -24.11 6.05
CA ASP A 105 -8.46 -25.18 5.07
C ASP A 105 -7.01 -25.21 4.54
N SER A 106 -6.77 -24.86 3.28
CA SER A 106 -5.43 -24.78 2.70
C SER A 106 -4.90 -23.35 2.67
N VAL A 107 -3.63 -23.18 3.05
CA VAL A 107 -2.94 -21.89 3.07
C VAL A 107 -1.66 -21.93 2.24
N LEU A 108 -1.33 -20.80 1.63
CA LEU A 108 -0.07 -20.59 0.92
C LEU A 108 1.05 -20.28 1.92
N VAL A 109 2.15 -21.03 1.83
CA VAL A 109 3.29 -20.99 2.75
C VAL A 109 4.62 -20.85 2.00
N PHE A 110 5.68 -20.48 2.73
CA PHE A 110 7.01 -20.18 2.17
C PHE A 110 8.17 -20.69 3.03
N PHE A 111 8.00 -21.78 3.77
CA PHE A 111 9.04 -22.33 4.64
C PHE A 111 9.64 -23.61 4.04
N ASP A 112 10.87 -23.93 4.42
CA ASP A 112 11.57 -25.13 3.95
C ASP A 112 11.11 -26.41 4.67
N GLU A 113 11.65 -27.57 4.31
CA GLU A 113 11.30 -28.85 4.95
C GLU A 113 11.56 -28.89 6.47
N SER A 114 12.35 -27.95 7.01
CA SER A 114 12.64 -27.82 8.45
C SER A 114 11.64 -26.91 9.17
N GLY A 115 10.70 -26.29 8.45
CA GLY A 115 9.77 -25.32 9.03
C GLY A 115 10.38 -23.93 9.22
N GLU A 116 11.44 -23.60 8.48
CA GLU A 116 12.22 -22.39 8.62
C GLU A 116 12.25 -21.57 7.32
N HIS A 117 12.56 -20.28 7.43
CA HIS A 117 12.87 -19.38 6.32
C HIS A 117 14.39 -19.35 6.08
N PRO A 118 14.87 -19.88 4.96
CA PRO A 118 16.30 -19.91 4.67
C PRO A 118 16.91 -18.51 4.56
N LEU A 119 18.22 -18.41 4.78
CA LEU A 119 18.96 -17.17 4.59
C LEU A 119 18.93 -16.75 3.10
N ASP A 120 18.75 -15.45 2.84
CA ASP A 120 18.64 -14.90 1.48
C ASP A 120 17.49 -15.53 0.66
N GLN A 121 16.37 -15.79 1.34
CA GLN A 121 15.13 -16.21 0.72
C GLN A 121 14.49 -15.04 -0.06
N ASP A 122 14.02 -15.29 -1.29
CA ASP A 122 13.18 -14.39 -2.09
C ASP A 122 12.28 -15.26 -2.97
N ASN A 123 11.11 -15.62 -2.44
CA ASN A 123 10.17 -16.54 -3.06
C ASN A 123 8.85 -15.87 -3.31
N ILE A 124 8.30 -16.10 -4.50
CA ILE A 124 6.98 -15.59 -4.88
C ILE A 124 6.21 -16.71 -5.57
N ALA A 125 5.02 -16.96 -5.05
CA ALA A 125 3.97 -17.69 -5.73
C ALA A 125 3.19 -16.72 -6.62
N ALA A 126 3.25 -16.95 -7.93
CA ALA A 126 2.51 -16.19 -8.92
C ALA A 126 1.12 -16.80 -9.10
N SER A 127 0.04 -16.02 -9.05
CA SER A 127 -1.32 -16.50 -9.34
C SER A 127 -1.47 -16.91 -10.80
N PRO A 128 -2.56 -17.58 -11.22
CA PRO A 128 -2.93 -17.64 -12.62
C PRO A 128 -3.18 -16.24 -13.20
N TRP A 129 -3.14 -16.12 -14.53
CA TRP A 129 -3.51 -14.88 -15.21
C TRP A 129 -5.02 -14.59 -15.05
N ILE A 130 -5.32 -13.44 -14.47
CA ILE A 130 -6.67 -12.92 -14.26
C ILE A 130 -7.04 -12.04 -15.46
N ASP A 131 -8.02 -12.48 -16.26
CA ASP A 131 -8.47 -11.77 -17.47
C ASP A 131 -9.57 -10.74 -17.14
N LEU A 132 -9.15 -9.48 -16.99
CA LEU A 132 -10.02 -8.32 -16.71
C LEU A 132 -10.93 -7.99 -17.88
N ARG A 133 -10.48 -8.23 -19.13
CA ARG A 133 -11.33 -8.01 -20.31
C ARG A 133 -12.49 -9.00 -20.33
N ARG A 134 -12.22 -10.28 -20.11
CA ARG A 134 -13.25 -11.32 -20.05
C ARG A 134 -14.15 -11.16 -18.83
N GLY A 135 -13.61 -10.64 -17.72
CA GLY A 135 -14.38 -10.28 -16.53
C GLY A 135 -15.32 -9.08 -16.71
N GLY A 136 -15.14 -8.26 -17.76
CA GLY A 136 -15.90 -7.02 -17.96
C GLY A 136 -15.41 -5.85 -17.08
N ASP A 137 -14.20 -5.96 -16.55
CA ASP A 137 -13.57 -5.04 -15.61
C ASP A 137 -12.51 -4.13 -16.26
N LEU A 138 -12.33 -4.27 -17.58
CA LEU A 138 -11.38 -3.47 -18.36
C LEU A 138 -11.58 -1.97 -18.16
N GLY A 139 -10.48 -1.27 -17.88
CA GLY A 139 -10.47 0.19 -17.76
C GLY A 139 -10.96 0.71 -16.40
N ARG A 140 -11.43 -0.11 -15.47
CA ARG A 140 -11.62 0.33 -14.08
C ARG A 140 -10.27 0.70 -13.47
N ALA A 141 -10.21 1.73 -12.62
CA ALA A 141 -8.94 2.26 -12.14
C ALA A 141 -8.39 1.53 -10.89
N GLY A 142 -9.27 1.09 -9.99
CA GLY A 142 -8.90 0.52 -8.70
C GLY A 142 -8.45 -0.94 -8.79
N ARG A 143 -7.37 -1.28 -8.08
CA ARG A 143 -6.75 -2.61 -7.99
C ARG A 143 -6.39 -2.89 -6.54
N LEU A 144 -7.04 -3.86 -5.91
CA LEU A 144 -6.74 -4.29 -4.54
C LEU A 144 -6.18 -5.71 -4.57
N MET A 145 -5.03 -5.92 -3.98
CA MET A 145 -4.61 -7.26 -3.56
C MET A 145 -5.30 -7.55 -2.23
N ILE A 146 -6.11 -8.61 -2.20
CA ILE A 146 -6.92 -9.02 -1.06
C ILE A 146 -6.42 -10.37 -0.58
N TYR A 147 -6.18 -10.51 0.71
CA TYR A 147 -5.74 -11.78 1.30
C TYR A 147 -6.01 -11.82 2.80
N ASP A 148 -6.26 -13.01 3.32
CA ASP A 148 -6.19 -13.30 4.74
C ASP A 148 -4.76 -13.70 5.11
N LEU A 149 -4.35 -13.39 6.33
CA LEU A 149 -2.98 -13.56 6.80
C LEU A 149 -2.96 -14.03 8.24
N TYR A 150 -2.13 -15.02 8.53
CA TYR A 150 -1.54 -15.23 9.84
C TYR A 150 -0.02 -15.05 9.75
N ALA A 151 0.57 -14.26 10.66
CA ALA A 151 2.00 -13.97 10.63
C ALA A 151 2.59 -13.76 12.02
N VAL A 152 3.79 -14.29 12.22
CA VAL A 152 4.71 -14.01 13.33
C VAL A 152 6.07 -13.82 12.68
N MET A 153 6.49 -12.58 12.42
CA MET A 153 7.72 -12.36 11.64
C MET A 153 8.88 -11.95 12.54
N PRO A 154 9.97 -12.75 12.62
CA PRO A 154 11.13 -12.42 13.43
C PRO A 154 11.93 -11.29 12.78
N LEU A 155 11.91 -10.10 13.38
CA LEU A 155 12.68 -8.96 12.87
C LEU A 155 14.18 -9.21 13.00
N SER A 156 14.60 -10.00 13.99
CA SER A 156 15.98 -10.45 14.18
C SER A 156 16.56 -11.17 12.96
N ASP A 157 15.70 -11.75 12.13
CA ASP A 157 16.07 -12.54 10.97
C ASP A 157 15.58 -11.90 9.66
N TYR A 158 15.07 -10.66 9.73
CA TYR A 158 14.69 -9.85 8.58
C TYR A 158 13.76 -10.57 7.59
N VAL A 159 12.77 -11.31 8.12
CA VAL A 159 11.73 -11.99 7.34
C VAL A 159 10.55 -11.04 7.12
N PHE A 160 10.13 -10.88 5.87
CA PHE A 160 9.05 -9.99 5.47
C PHE A 160 8.13 -10.62 4.43
N VAL A 161 6.86 -10.22 4.42
CA VAL A 161 5.94 -10.50 3.31
C VAL A 161 6.28 -9.58 2.14
N GLN A 162 6.32 -10.13 0.94
CA GLN A 162 6.42 -9.34 -0.28
C GLN A 162 5.22 -9.58 -1.19
N LEU A 163 4.71 -8.50 -1.77
CA LEU A 163 3.63 -8.53 -2.73
C LEU A 163 4.10 -7.91 -4.04
N ARG A 164 3.86 -8.59 -5.15
CA ARG A 164 4.21 -8.12 -6.49
C ARG A 164 3.01 -8.30 -7.43
N ALA A 165 3.04 -7.60 -8.56
CA ALA A 165 2.10 -7.83 -9.65
C ALA A 165 2.81 -7.69 -10.99
N ARG A 166 2.35 -8.44 -12.00
CA ARG A 166 2.71 -8.19 -13.40
C ARG A 166 1.45 -8.18 -14.24
N TYR A 167 1.47 -7.47 -15.36
CA TYR A 167 0.26 -7.29 -16.16
C TYR A 167 0.55 -7.12 -17.64
N TYR A 168 -0.50 -7.28 -18.43
CA TYR A 168 -0.51 -7.08 -19.86
C TYR A 168 -1.84 -6.42 -20.29
N PRO A 169 -1.84 -5.52 -21.28
CA PRO A 169 -0.68 -4.90 -21.88
C PRO A 169 -0.18 -3.71 -21.05
N GLU A 170 1.13 -3.50 -21.06
CA GLU A 170 1.75 -2.21 -20.78
C GLU A 170 2.24 -1.60 -22.11
N VAL A 171 2.24 -0.27 -22.20
CA VAL A 171 2.69 0.45 -23.40
C VAL A 171 4.09 0.98 -23.16
N CYS A 172 5.06 0.58 -23.99
CA CYS A 172 6.41 1.14 -23.90
C CYS A 172 6.37 2.62 -24.29
N PRO A 173 6.74 3.58 -23.41
CA PRO A 173 6.64 5.00 -23.73
C PRO A 173 7.48 5.42 -24.94
N ALA A 174 8.62 4.75 -25.17
CA ALA A 174 9.54 5.08 -26.25
C ALA A 174 9.11 4.52 -27.62
N THR A 175 8.47 3.35 -27.64
CA THR A 175 8.17 2.63 -28.90
C THR A 175 6.68 2.50 -29.20
N GLY A 176 5.81 2.72 -28.21
CA GLY A 176 4.38 2.47 -28.30
C GLY A 176 4.00 0.98 -28.37
N LEU A 177 4.97 0.07 -28.30
CA LEU A 177 4.71 -1.37 -28.35
C LEU A 177 4.07 -1.87 -27.06
N LEU A 178 3.14 -2.80 -27.21
CA LEU A 178 2.53 -3.51 -26.09
C LEU A 178 3.46 -4.62 -25.62
N TYR A 179 3.67 -4.73 -24.32
CA TYR A 179 4.47 -5.79 -23.72
C TYR A 179 3.88 -6.21 -22.38
N GLN A 180 4.31 -7.38 -21.90
CA GLN A 180 4.03 -7.84 -20.54
C GLN A 180 5.09 -7.25 -19.61
N THR A 181 4.69 -6.67 -18.48
CA THR A 181 5.65 -6.16 -17.51
C THR A 181 6.45 -7.31 -16.87
N GLY A 182 7.65 -7.01 -16.38
CA GLY A 182 8.24 -7.80 -15.30
C GLY A 182 7.40 -7.68 -14.02
N TRP A 183 7.81 -8.40 -12.97
CA TRP A 183 7.24 -8.20 -11.64
C TRP A 183 7.50 -6.76 -11.18
N ARG A 184 6.43 -6.09 -10.75
CA ARG A 184 6.47 -4.76 -10.16
C ARG A 184 5.90 -4.83 -8.75
N ASP A 185 6.38 -3.96 -7.89
CA ASP A 185 5.87 -3.79 -6.54
C ASP A 185 5.85 -2.30 -6.18
N GLN A 186 5.54 -2.03 -4.92
CA GLN A 186 5.54 -0.68 -4.38
C GLN A 186 6.90 -0.26 -3.82
N ASN A 187 7.98 -1.01 -4.11
CA ASN A 187 9.30 -0.90 -3.50
C ASN A 187 9.27 -0.98 -1.96
N VAL A 188 8.34 -1.76 -1.42
CA VAL A 188 8.20 -2.01 0.02
C VAL A 188 8.04 -3.49 0.29
N VAL A 189 8.44 -3.89 1.49
CA VAL A 189 8.15 -5.19 2.10
C VAL A 189 7.27 -4.94 3.31
N PHE A 190 6.48 -5.93 3.72
CA PHE A 190 5.52 -5.80 4.80
C PHE A 190 5.97 -6.62 6.01
N TYR A 191 5.96 -5.98 7.16
CA TYR A 191 6.30 -6.50 8.48
C TYR A 191 5.07 -6.49 9.39
N TYR A 192 4.67 -7.65 9.92
CA TYR A 192 3.47 -7.82 10.74
C TYR A 192 3.78 -8.02 12.23
N GLY A 193 5.04 -7.80 12.63
CA GLY A 193 5.47 -7.89 14.03
C GLY A 193 5.94 -9.28 14.47
N GLU A 194 6.66 -9.32 15.60
CA GLU A 194 7.08 -10.55 16.28
C GLU A 194 5.97 -11.14 17.16
N SER A 195 4.88 -10.38 17.37
CA SER A 195 3.67 -10.87 18.04
C SER A 195 2.72 -11.47 17.01
N PRO A 196 2.00 -12.57 17.33
CA PRO A 196 1.03 -13.17 16.42
C PRO A 196 0.00 -12.18 15.91
N PHE A 197 0.03 -11.95 14.61
CA PHE A 197 -0.94 -11.18 13.86
C PHE A 197 -1.87 -12.12 13.10
N CYS A 198 -3.18 -11.82 13.10
CA CYS A 198 -4.11 -12.47 12.20
C CYS A 198 -5.19 -11.51 11.66
N SER A 199 -5.53 -11.67 10.38
CA SER A 199 -6.76 -11.14 9.80
C SER A 199 -8.00 -11.67 10.52
N GLY A 200 -8.87 -10.76 10.98
CA GLY A 200 -10.15 -11.15 11.57
C GLY A 200 -11.12 -11.69 10.51
N PRO A 201 -12.08 -12.57 10.88
CA PRO A 201 -13.10 -13.04 9.94
C PRO A 201 -13.86 -11.87 9.31
N ASN A 202 -13.93 -11.84 7.97
CA ASN A 202 -14.51 -10.75 7.16
C ASN A 202 -13.74 -9.41 7.22
N ALA A 203 -12.50 -9.42 7.71
CA ALA A 203 -11.60 -8.27 7.72
C ALA A 203 -10.26 -8.64 7.04
N PRO A 204 -10.28 -8.97 5.73
CA PRO A 204 -9.07 -9.33 5.01
C PRO A 204 -8.11 -8.14 4.93
N ARG A 205 -6.83 -8.42 4.66
CA ARG A 205 -5.87 -7.39 4.30
C ARG A 205 -6.18 -6.90 2.90
N LEU A 206 -6.23 -5.57 2.77
CA LEU A 206 -6.41 -4.89 1.50
C LEU A 206 -5.14 -4.08 1.23
N ARG A 207 -4.51 -4.31 0.08
CA ARG A 207 -3.37 -3.51 -0.39
C ARG A 207 -3.71 -2.90 -1.74
N ASP A 208 -3.72 -1.57 -1.79
CA ASP A 208 -3.99 -0.85 -3.03
C ASP A 208 -2.78 -0.90 -3.95
N TYR A 209 -2.96 -1.53 -5.11
CA TYR A 209 -1.98 -1.70 -6.18
C TYR A 209 -2.30 -0.87 -7.43
N SER A 210 -3.24 0.09 -7.34
CA SER A 210 -3.66 0.93 -8.47
C SER A 210 -2.56 1.90 -8.92
N GLY A 211 -1.61 2.21 -8.05
CA GLY A 211 -0.37 2.92 -8.40
C GLY A 211 0.66 2.05 -9.14
N VAL A 212 0.51 0.72 -9.12
CA VAL A 212 1.45 -0.24 -9.73
C VAL A 212 0.90 -0.84 -11.03
N ILE A 213 -0.36 -1.25 -11.03
CA ILE A 213 -1.03 -1.93 -12.15
C ILE A 213 -1.74 -0.89 -13.01
N ALA A 214 -1.35 -0.79 -14.28
CA ALA A 214 -1.96 0.16 -15.21
C ALA A 214 -3.47 -0.07 -15.35
N GLN A 215 -4.23 1.03 -15.41
CA GLN A 215 -5.68 0.99 -15.61
C GLN A 215 -6.09 0.31 -16.93
N GLY A 216 -5.23 0.40 -17.95
CA GLY A 216 -5.42 -0.23 -19.25
C GLY A 216 -5.07 -1.72 -19.30
N ALA A 217 -4.58 -2.31 -18.20
CA ALA A 217 -4.29 -3.73 -18.14
C ALA A 217 -5.53 -4.57 -18.45
N GLU A 218 -5.35 -5.55 -19.33
CA GLU A 218 -6.37 -6.52 -19.72
C GLU A 218 -6.24 -7.82 -18.94
N GLN A 219 -5.01 -8.15 -18.52
CA GLN A 219 -4.66 -9.34 -17.77
C GLN A 219 -3.70 -8.96 -16.65
N VAL A 220 -3.89 -9.56 -15.48
CA VAL A 220 -3.07 -9.31 -14.28
C VAL A 220 -2.67 -10.64 -13.66
N GLN A 221 -1.45 -10.71 -13.14
CA GLN A 221 -0.97 -11.80 -12.32
C GLN A 221 -0.50 -11.23 -10.99
N LEU A 222 -0.93 -11.85 -9.89
CA LEU A 222 -0.58 -11.47 -8.53
C LEU A 222 0.62 -12.29 -8.07
N GLY A 223 1.51 -11.70 -7.28
CA GLY A 223 2.64 -12.38 -6.67
C GLY A 223 2.56 -12.20 -5.17
N TYR A 224 2.56 -13.31 -4.44
CA TYR A 224 2.61 -13.34 -2.98
C TYR A 224 3.86 -14.08 -2.56
N GLY A 225 4.57 -13.56 -1.57
CA GLY A 225 5.90 -14.06 -1.28
C GLY A 225 6.45 -13.72 0.08
N VAL A 226 7.62 -14.29 0.34
CA VAL A 226 8.46 -14.00 1.51
C VAL A 226 9.85 -13.63 1.05
N ILE A 227 10.41 -12.63 1.71
CA ILE A 227 11.81 -12.26 1.57
C ILE A 227 12.51 -12.30 2.93
N ASN A 228 13.64 -13.00 2.99
CA ASN A 228 14.55 -13.00 4.13
C ASN A 228 15.79 -12.18 3.73
N LEU A 229 15.90 -10.96 4.25
CA LEU A 229 16.99 -10.05 3.90
C LEU A 229 18.29 -10.32 4.69
N CYS A 230 18.38 -11.43 5.43
CA CYS A 230 19.59 -11.85 6.10
C CYS A 230 20.67 -12.38 5.12
N ARG A 231 21.29 -11.46 4.36
CA ARG A 231 22.24 -11.78 3.29
C ARG A 231 23.61 -11.11 3.47
N THR A 232 23.65 -9.79 3.51
CA THR A 232 24.87 -8.97 3.59
C THR A 232 24.54 -7.59 4.18
N ILE A 233 25.58 -6.80 4.52
CA ILE A 233 25.45 -5.46 5.11
C ILE A 233 24.45 -4.60 4.30
N PRO A 234 23.52 -3.89 4.95
CA PRO A 234 23.45 -3.64 6.40
C PRO A 234 22.73 -4.73 7.22
N TYR A 235 22.14 -5.75 6.59
CA TYR A 235 21.17 -6.65 7.23
C TYR A 235 21.75 -8.03 7.69
N GLY A 236 22.94 -8.43 7.21
CA GLY A 236 23.36 -9.85 7.26
C GLY A 236 24.34 -10.35 8.34
N TRP A 237 24.69 -9.59 9.39
CA TRP A 237 25.73 -10.03 10.37
C TRP A 237 25.21 -10.48 11.76
N ILE A 238 23.93 -10.26 12.09
CA ILE A 238 23.40 -10.49 13.47
C ILE A 238 22.13 -11.36 13.46
N CYS A 239 21.84 -12.04 12.35
CA CYS A 239 20.66 -12.91 12.31
C CYS A 239 20.87 -14.14 13.19
N THR A 240 19.80 -14.59 13.82
CA THR A 240 19.84 -15.70 14.76
C THR A 240 19.77 -17.05 14.04
N GLY A 241 19.25 -17.05 12.81
CA GLY A 241 18.87 -18.25 12.06
C GLY A 241 17.58 -18.87 12.58
N LEU A 242 16.94 -18.31 13.61
CA LEU A 242 15.72 -18.85 14.20
C LEU A 242 14.51 -18.19 13.57
N THR A 243 13.83 -18.95 12.72
CA THR A 243 12.63 -18.50 12.01
C THR A 243 11.45 -19.41 12.34
N ASN A 244 10.38 -19.35 11.56
CA ASN A 244 9.18 -20.14 11.78
C ASN A 244 8.47 -20.42 10.45
N THR A 245 7.29 -21.04 10.51
CA THR A 245 6.52 -21.43 9.33
C THR A 245 5.62 -20.32 8.76
N THR A 246 5.61 -19.13 9.35
CA THR A 246 4.70 -18.03 8.97
C THR A 246 5.45 -16.99 8.14
N PRO A 247 4.82 -16.35 7.14
CA PRO A 247 3.38 -16.11 6.98
C PRO A 247 2.59 -17.26 6.34
N TRP A 248 1.32 -17.35 6.72
CA TRP A 248 0.31 -18.17 6.04
C TRP A 248 -0.70 -17.27 5.38
N LEU A 249 -0.88 -17.41 4.07
CA LEU A 249 -1.77 -16.59 3.26
C LEU A 249 -2.96 -17.42 2.78
N ASP A 250 -4.16 -16.85 2.86
CA ASP A 250 -5.40 -17.51 2.43
C ASP A 250 -6.31 -16.50 1.69
N ASN A 251 -7.34 -17.01 1.01
CA ASN A 251 -8.41 -16.25 0.34
C ASN A 251 -7.86 -15.13 -0.57
N VAL A 252 -6.77 -15.42 -1.25
CA VAL A 252 -6.08 -14.50 -2.14
C VAL A 252 -6.98 -14.13 -3.32
N ALA A 253 -7.18 -12.83 -3.54
CA ALA A 253 -8.02 -12.33 -4.62
C ALA A 253 -7.52 -10.97 -5.16
N LEU A 254 -7.99 -10.64 -6.38
CA LEU A 254 -7.89 -9.31 -6.97
C LEU A 254 -9.24 -8.61 -6.86
N GLY A 255 -9.29 -7.52 -6.08
CA GLY A 255 -10.40 -6.58 -6.08
C GLY A 255 -10.28 -5.56 -7.20
N ILE A 256 -11.35 -5.35 -7.96
CA ILE A 256 -11.45 -4.29 -8.97
C ILE A 256 -12.55 -3.30 -8.58
N TYR A 257 -12.23 -2.01 -8.58
CA TYR A 257 -13.19 -0.96 -8.24
C TYR A 257 -12.92 0.36 -9.00
N GLY A 258 -13.75 1.37 -8.72
CA GLY A 258 -13.63 2.69 -9.32
C GLY A 258 -14.22 2.78 -10.74
N THR A 259 -14.26 4.00 -11.25
CA THR A 259 -14.88 4.32 -12.54
C THR A 259 -13.81 4.58 -13.62
N PRO A 260 -14.02 4.17 -14.88
CA PRO A 260 -13.00 4.33 -15.93
C PRO A 260 -12.62 5.79 -16.28
N ASN A 261 -13.44 6.76 -15.90
CA ASN A 261 -13.25 8.18 -16.17
C ASN A 261 -12.39 8.91 -15.13
N VAL A 262 -11.90 8.21 -14.10
CA VAL A 262 -11.09 8.79 -13.03
C VAL A 262 -9.87 7.90 -12.79
N PRO A 263 -8.63 8.43 -12.87
CA PRO A 263 -7.45 7.66 -12.47
C PRO A 263 -7.42 7.50 -10.95
N LEU A 264 -6.87 6.41 -10.41
CA LEU A 264 -6.70 6.26 -8.96
C LEU A 264 -5.30 6.71 -8.54
N VAL A 265 -5.22 7.49 -7.47
CA VAL A 265 -3.96 7.89 -6.83
C VAL A 265 -3.86 7.27 -5.45
N SER A 266 -2.66 6.90 -5.04
CA SER A 266 -2.38 6.31 -3.74
C SER A 266 -1.08 6.87 -3.15
N THR A 267 -1.02 7.00 -1.84
CA THR A 267 0.21 7.25 -1.08
C THR A 267 0.50 6.08 -0.14
N LEU A 268 1.77 5.83 0.15
CA LEU A 268 2.20 4.82 1.12
C LEU A 268 2.48 5.48 2.46
N ALA A 269 2.46 4.69 3.54
CA ALA A 269 2.82 5.15 4.87
C ALA A 269 4.19 5.84 4.91
N SER A 270 5.19 5.28 4.22
CA SER A 270 6.55 5.82 4.11
C SER A 270 6.65 7.12 3.31
N THR A 271 5.64 7.46 2.51
CA THR A 271 5.65 8.61 1.61
C THR A 271 4.70 9.72 2.02
N ARG A 272 3.98 9.54 3.14
CA ARG A 272 3.06 10.54 3.69
C ARG A 272 3.78 11.44 4.67
N LEU A 273 3.22 12.64 4.82
CA LEU A 273 3.65 13.58 5.85
C LEU A 273 3.39 12.95 7.22
N GLN A 274 4.29 13.19 8.17
CA GLN A 274 4.19 12.70 9.54
C GLN A 274 4.49 13.82 10.53
N ASP A 275 3.92 13.71 11.72
CA ASP A 275 4.17 14.65 12.80
C ASP A 275 5.65 14.86 13.05
N ASN A 276 6.01 16.08 13.43
CA ASN A 276 7.41 16.44 13.59
C ASN A 276 7.63 17.53 14.61
N PHE A 277 8.89 17.73 14.98
CA PHE A 277 9.33 18.77 15.90
C PHE A 277 10.02 19.92 15.14
N ALA A 278 10.42 20.95 15.88
CA ALA A 278 11.24 22.04 15.36
C ALA A 278 12.51 21.50 14.67
N SER A 279 12.81 22.05 13.50
CA SER A 279 13.85 21.61 12.58
C SER A 279 15.27 21.71 13.13
N ASP A 280 15.51 22.62 14.07
CA ASP A 280 16.79 22.80 14.73
C ASP A 280 16.98 21.86 15.95
N GLY A 281 16.02 20.96 16.19
CA GLY A 281 15.97 20.11 17.38
C GLY A 281 15.75 20.91 18.67
N SER A 282 15.46 22.21 18.55
CA SER A 282 15.20 23.06 19.69
C SER A 282 13.77 22.87 20.20
N GLN A 283 13.57 23.37 21.40
CA GLN A 283 12.26 23.47 22.03
C GLN A 283 11.68 24.88 21.88
N VAL A 284 12.17 25.65 20.90
CA VAL A 284 11.80 27.05 20.73
C VAL A 284 10.52 27.15 19.89
N LEU A 285 9.53 27.84 20.43
CA LEU A 285 8.19 27.94 19.86
C LEU A 285 8.13 28.72 18.54
N THR A 286 9.17 29.52 18.26
CA THR A 286 9.34 30.27 17.01
C THR A 286 10.19 29.54 15.99
N SER A 287 10.81 28.41 16.34
CA SER A 287 11.63 27.64 15.40
C SER A 287 10.71 26.88 14.44
N PRO A 288 10.90 27.01 13.12
CA PRO A 288 10.12 26.24 12.16
C PRO A 288 10.33 24.74 12.33
N GLY A 289 9.28 23.95 12.19
CA GLY A 289 9.30 22.49 12.17
C GLY A 289 9.31 21.94 10.76
N ARG A 290 9.85 20.73 10.63
CA ARG A 290 9.99 20.07 9.33
C ARG A 290 8.74 19.32 8.95
N ILE A 291 8.38 19.39 7.68
CA ILE A 291 7.30 18.61 7.07
C ILE A 291 7.93 17.41 6.40
N ASP A 292 8.24 16.41 7.23
CA ASP A 292 8.93 15.23 6.76
C ASP A 292 7.96 14.11 6.40
N VAL A 293 8.46 13.17 5.60
CA VAL A 293 7.86 11.86 5.33
C VAL A 293 8.70 10.76 5.96
N ASN A 294 8.11 9.58 6.15
CA ASN A 294 8.79 8.44 6.77
C ASN A 294 9.71 7.68 5.78
N ARG A 295 10.60 8.42 5.10
CA ARG A 295 11.62 7.91 4.18
C ARG A 295 12.95 8.64 4.42
N ILE A 296 14.05 7.90 4.58
CA ILE A 296 15.38 8.52 4.76
C ILE A 296 15.89 9.06 3.43
N LYS A 297 16.36 10.31 3.41
CA LYS A 297 16.93 10.96 2.22
C LYS A 297 18.42 10.66 2.11
N GLY A 298 18.86 10.22 0.93
CA GLY A 298 20.28 10.10 0.56
C GLY A 298 21.07 8.94 1.17
N ASN A 299 20.46 8.08 2.00
CA ASN A 299 21.11 6.88 2.51
C ASN A 299 20.08 5.76 2.78
N SER A 300 20.49 4.51 2.59
CA SER A 300 19.66 3.31 2.85
C SER A 300 19.62 2.92 4.33
N SER A 301 20.40 3.59 5.18
CA SER A 301 20.39 3.40 6.62
C SER A 301 20.58 4.75 7.34
N PRO A 302 19.97 4.93 8.53
CA PRO A 302 20.20 6.13 9.31
C PRO A 302 21.67 6.20 9.75
N VAL A 303 22.35 7.27 9.36
CA VAL A 303 23.68 7.64 9.86
C VAL A 303 23.59 8.99 10.57
N VAL A 304 24.61 9.33 11.35
CA VAL A 304 24.68 10.67 11.97
C VAL A 304 24.58 11.73 10.87
N GLY A 305 23.55 12.58 10.94
CA GLY A 305 23.26 13.60 9.92
C GLY A 305 22.27 13.17 8.83
N SER A 306 21.78 11.93 8.85
CA SER A 306 20.63 11.52 8.04
C SER A 306 19.42 12.38 8.36
N VAL A 307 18.70 12.74 7.31
CA VAL A 307 17.45 13.49 7.40
C VAL A 307 16.34 12.69 6.75
N LEU A 308 15.15 12.77 7.33
CA LEU A 308 13.95 12.29 6.68
C LEU A 308 13.68 13.13 5.43
N GLY A 309 12.99 12.53 4.45
CA GLY A 309 12.57 13.19 3.24
C GLY A 309 11.54 14.26 3.57
N ASP A 310 11.51 15.30 2.76
CA ASP A 310 10.69 16.51 2.86
C ASP A 310 9.58 16.54 1.80
N THR A 311 9.50 15.48 0.98
CA THR A 311 8.61 15.44 -0.17
C THR A 311 7.68 14.24 -0.09
N LEU A 312 6.38 14.52 0.02
CA LEU A 312 5.34 13.51 -0.15
C LEU A 312 5.38 12.99 -1.58
N THR A 313 5.38 11.67 -1.73
CA THR A 313 5.24 11.03 -3.04
C THR A 313 3.93 10.26 -3.15
N ALA A 314 3.23 10.44 -4.26
CA ALA A 314 2.01 9.74 -4.62
C ALA A 314 2.22 8.96 -5.92
N THR A 315 1.54 7.82 -6.05
CA THR A 315 1.62 6.96 -7.23
C THR A 315 0.26 6.83 -7.92
N CYS A 316 0.31 6.74 -9.24
CA CYS A 316 -0.85 6.58 -10.11
C CYS A 316 -0.37 5.95 -11.43
N ALA A 317 -0.83 4.74 -11.75
CA ALA A 317 -0.38 4.01 -12.93
C ALA A 317 -1.05 4.45 -14.25
N ALA A 318 -1.74 5.61 -14.25
CA ALA A 318 -2.43 6.12 -15.42
C ALA A 318 -1.62 7.20 -16.16
N THR A 319 -1.85 7.29 -17.47
CA THR A 319 -1.21 8.29 -18.34
C THR A 319 -2.08 9.53 -18.51
N ASN A 320 -1.43 10.66 -18.81
CA ASN A 320 -2.07 11.97 -18.97
C ASN A 320 -2.88 12.37 -17.72
N VAL A 321 -2.22 12.33 -16.57
CA VAL A 321 -2.82 12.58 -15.25
C VAL A 321 -2.31 13.89 -14.69
N GLU A 322 -3.20 14.62 -14.04
CA GLU A 322 -2.89 15.72 -13.15
C GLU A 322 -3.07 15.24 -11.72
N VAL A 323 -2.02 15.38 -10.89
CA VAL A 323 -2.05 15.09 -9.46
C VAL A 323 -1.88 16.41 -8.70
N ARG A 324 -2.67 16.60 -7.64
CA ARG A 324 -2.59 17.77 -6.76
C ARG A 324 -2.47 17.34 -5.30
N LEU A 325 -1.67 18.08 -4.55
CA LEU A 325 -1.77 18.09 -3.09
C LEU A 325 -2.86 19.10 -2.73
N VAL A 326 -3.85 18.67 -1.95
CA VAL A 326 -4.96 19.50 -1.48
C VAL A 326 -4.92 19.56 0.03
N PHE A 327 -4.94 20.76 0.60
CA PHE A 327 -4.66 20.94 2.02
C PHE A 327 -5.30 22.18 2.63
N ARG A 328 -5.44 22.17 3.95
CA ARG A 328 -5.84 23.28 4.79
C ARG A 328 -4.75 23.51 5.84
N VAL A 329 -4.33 24.76 5.99
CA VAL A 329 -3.35 25.18 7.00
C VAL A 329 -4.07 25.76 8.21
N ARG A 330 -3.73 25.26 9.40
CA ARG A 330 -4.03 25.86 10.70
C ARG A 330 -2.70 26.35 11.29
N PRO A 331 -2.34 27.63 11.15
CA PRO A 331 -1.01 28.10 11.54
C PRO A 331 -0.84 28.09 13.06
N GLY A 332 0.35 27.71 13.52
CA GLY A 332 0.73 27.80 14.92
C GLY A 332 0.85 29.25 15.39
N PRO A 333 0.86 29.51 16.72
CA PRO A 333 0.81 30.86 17.29
C PRO A 333 1.96 31.78 16.85
N PHE A 334 3.11 31.20 16.51
CA PHE A 334 4.32 31.91 16.12
C PHE A 334 4.60 31.85 14.62
N THR A 335 3.71 31.24 13.83
CA THR A 335 3.84 31.22 12.37
C THR A 335 3.73 32.65 11.83
N SER A 336 4.75 33.08 11.09
CA SER A 336 4.79 34.41 10.50
C SER A 336 3.64 34.60 9.51
N ALA A 337 2.65 35.43 9.86
CA ALA A 337 1.50 35.72 9.00
C ALA A 337 1.93 36.29 7.64
N ALA A 338 3.00 37.09 7.60
CA ALA A 338 3.53 37.65 6.36
C ALA A 338 4.17 36.58 5.48
N SER A 339 4.97 35.69 6.07
CA SER A 339 5.61 34.59 5.34
C SER A 339 4.58 33.58 4.83
N LEU A 340 3.58 33.25 5.65
CA LEU A 340 2.47 32.38 5.26
C LEU A 340 1.63 33.00 4.15
N ALA A 341 1.32 34.29 4.21
CA ALA A 341 0.59 34.97 3.14
C ALA A 341 1.38 34.98 1.82
N ALA A 342 2.70 35.25 1.90
CA ALA A 342 3.58 35.21 0.73
C ALA A 342 3.66 33.80 0.12
N ARG A 343 3.71 32.77 0.96
CA ARG A 343 3.66 31.38 0.51
C ARG A 343 2.31 31.02 -0.08
N ALA A 344 1.22 31.35 0.60
CA ALA A 344 -0.14 31.04 0.18
C ALA A 344 -0.54 31.68 -1.15
N ALA A 345 0.11 32.80 -1.52
CA ALA A 345 -0.04 33.39 -2.85
C ALA A 345 0.46 32.49 -3.99
N ARG A 346 1.29 31.46 -3.70
CA ARG A 346 1.71 30.43 -4.65
C ARG A 346 0.70 29.28 -4.76
N TRP A 347 -0.26 29.17 -3.83
CA TRP A 347 -1.24 28.08 -3.83
C TRP A 347 -2.53 28.49 -4.56
N THR A 348 -3.23 27.52 -5.14
CA THR A 348 -4.56 27.71 -5.71
C THR A 348 -5.60 27.64 -4.60
N THR A 349 -6.49 28.63 -4.48
CA THR A 349 -7.57 28.58 -3.49
C THR A 349 -8.68 27.61 -3.91
N GLU A 350 -9.22 26.84 -2.97
CA GLU A 350 -10.31 25.88 -3.17
C GLU A 350 -11.59 26.36 -2.46
N PRO A 351 -12.35 27.31 -3.05
CA PRO A 351 -13.53 27.90 -2.40
C PRO A 351 -14.65 26.89 -2.17
N THR A 352 -14.80 25.88 -3.05
CA THR A 352 -15.81 24.82 -2.90
C THR A 352 -15.52 23.96 -1.68
N LEU A 353 -14.25 23.59 -1.45
CA LEU A 353 -13.84 22.83 -0.26
C LEU A 353 -13.92 23.68 1.00
N THR A 354 -13.54 24.96 0.90
CA THR A 354 -13.71 25.96 1.97
C THR A 354 -15.17 26.06 2.42
N ALA A 355 -16.11 26.13 1.47
CA ALA A 355 -17.53 26.16 1.78
C ALA A 355 -18.05 24.83 2.36
N ARG A 356 -17.51 23.70 1.91
CA ARG A 356 -17.97 22.35 2.31
C ARG A 356 -17.45 21.91 3.67
N TYR A 357 -16.17 22.14 3.94
CA TYR A 357 -15.46 21.59 5.11
C TYR A 357 -15.00 22.67 6.11
N GLY A 358 -15.15 23.95 5.77
CA GLY A 358 -14.72 25.06 6.60
C GLY A 358 -13.19 25.27 6.63
N GLY A 359 -12.78 26.48 6.97
CA GLY A 359 -11.38 26.92 6.88
C GLY A 359 -10.92 27.14 5.43
N ALA A 360 -9.79 27.81 5.24
CA ALA A 360 -9.26 28.10 3.91
C ALA A 360 -8.54 26.86 3.35
N TRP A 361 -9.11 26.27 2.30
CA TRP A 361 -8.51 25.16 1.57
C TRP A 361 -7.74 25.66 0.35
N TYR A 362 -6.66 24.97 0.07
CA TYR A 362 -5.74 25.25 -1.02
C TYR A 362 -5.38 23.97 -1.78
N SER A 363 -4.91 24.12 -3.00
CA SER A 363 -4.31 23.04 -3.77
C SER A 363 -3.10 23.55 -4.57
N ALA A 364 -2.22 22.62 -4.93
CA ALA A 364 -1.10 22.88 -5.83
C ALA A 364 -0.86 21.64 -6.69
N ARG A 365 -0.56 21.84 -7.98
CA ARG A 365 -0.24 20.73 -8.87
C ARG A 365 1.13 20.15 -8.50
N MET A 366 1.16 18.84 -8.29
CA MET A 366 2.38 18.10 -7.98
C MET A 366 3.17 17.84 -9.26
N ASP A 367 4.49 17.91 -9.16
CA ASP A 367 5.41 17.53 -10.23
C ASP A 367 5.66 16.02 -10.26
N THR A 368 6.23 15.52 -11.35
CA THR A 368 6.68 14.13 -11.47
C THR A 368 7.83 13.89 -10.50
N ALA A 369 7.81 12.78 -9.77
CA ALA A 369 8.92 12.43 -8.88
C ALA A 369 10.17 12.09 -9.71
N GLU A 370 11.36 12.29 -9.15
CA GLU A 370 12.62 11.93 -9.80
C GLU A 370 13.45 11.00 -8.91
N ASP A 371 14.15 10.04 -9.53
CA ASP A 371 15.24 9.29 -8.92
C ASP A 371 16.52 9.52 -9.73
N ALA A 372 17.56 10.03 -9.08
CA ALA A 372 18.83 10.38 -9.72
C ALA A 372 18.69 11.22 -11.02
N GLN A 373 17.80 12.23 -11.03
CA GLN A 373 17.47 13.10 -12.18
C GLN A 373 16.74 12.40 -13.33
N ILE A 374 16.18 11.22 -13.09
CA ILE A 374 15.33 10.51 -14.04
C ILE A 374 13.90 10.55 -13.51
N PRO A 375 12.92 11.06 -14.29
CA PRO A 375 11.52 11.03 -13.90
C PRO A 375 11.06 9.61 -13.58
N ALA A 376 10.57 9.41 -12.36
CA ALA A 376 9.93 8.20 -11.89
C ALA A 376 8.52 8.13 -12.47
N VAL A 377 8.36 7.31 -13.51
CA VAL A 377 7.09 7.12 -14.21
C VAL A 377 6.00 6.69 -13.23
N GLY A 378 4.84 7.37 -13.28
CA GLY A 378 3.70 7.05 -12.42
C GLY A 378 3.89 7.43 -10.95
N SER A 379 4.86 8.30 -10.65
CA SER A 379 5.09 8.86 -9.33
C SER A 379 5.12 10.39 -9.39
N TRP A 380 4.55 11.04 -8.39
CA TRP A 380 4.48 12.50 -8.25
C TRP A 380 4.98 12.90 -6.89
N MET A 381 5.65 14.05 -6.80
CA MET A 381 6.24 14.56 -5.58
C MET A 381 5.61 15.90 -5.20
N SER A 382 5.55 16.23 -3.92
CA SER A 382 4.92 17.46 -3.40
C SER A 382 5.72 18.73 -3.68
N THR A 383 6.22 18.88 -4.89
CA THR A 383 6.81 20.08 -5.47
C THR A 383 5.86 20.66 -6.50
N PHE A 384 5.93 21.96 -6.75
CA PHE A 384 5.15 22.59 -7.80
C PHE A 384 5.56 22.05 -9.16
N HIS A 385 4.57 21.65 -9.96
CA HIS A 385 4.74 21.42 -11.39
C HIS A 385 5.20 22.70 -12.09
N GLU A 386 6.05 22.59 -13.11
CA GLU A 386 6.69 23.72 -13.83
C GLU A 386 5.71 24.66 -14.56
N SER A 387 4.47 24.21 -14.72
CA SER A 387 3.37 24.96 -15.33
C SER A 387 2.49 25.66 -14.29
N ASP A 388 2.71 25.43 -12.99
CA ASP A 388 1.92 26.00 -11.92
C ASP A 388 2.37 27.45 -11.66
N PRO A 389 1.45 28.40 -11.44
CA PRO A 389 1.80 29.77 -11.08
C PRO A 389 2.70 29.89 -9.84
N GLY A 390 2.66 28.88 -8.96
CA GLY A 390 3.52 28.79 -7.80
C GLY A 390 4.97 28.38 -8.11
N PHE A 391 5.30 27.89 -9.30
CA PHE A 391 6.63 27.42 -9.64
C PHE A 391 7.65 28.57 -9.77
N GLN A 392 8.89 28.34 -9.32
CA GLN A 392 9.98 29.32 -9.40
C GLN A 392 11.31 28.65 -9.78
N GLY A 393 12.06 29.28 -10.68
CA GLY A 393 13.40 28.81 -11.04
C GLY A 393 13.38 27.54 -11.89
N SER A 394 13.99 26.47 -11.40
CA SER A 394 14.10 25.15 -12.04
C SER A 394 13.67 24.06 -11.06
N ASP A 395 13.39 22.85 -11.58
CA ASP A 395 12.86 21.73 -10.78
C ASP A 395 13.83 21.32 -9.64
N ASN A 396 15.13 21.46 -9.90
CA ASN A 396 16.20 21.20 -8.95
C ASN A 396 16.72 22.45 -8.20
N ALA A 397 16.02 23.58 -8.31
CA ALA A 397 16.40 24.78 -7.58
C ALA A 397 16.33 24.50 -6.07
N ILE A 398 17.41 24.78 -5.36
CA ILE A 398 17.51 24.55 -3.93
C ILE A 398 17.08 25.81 -3.19
N ASP A 399 16.29 25.67 -2.12
CA ASP A 399 15.95 26.80 -1.26
C ASP A 399 17.12 27.11 -0.31
N PRO A 400 17.79 28.28 -0.45
CA PRO A 400 18.92 28.63 0.42
C PRO A 400 18.47 28.97 1.85
N THR A 401 17.18 29.20 2.07
CA THR A 401 16.59 29.49 3.38
C THR A 401 16.04 28.25 4.07
N ASP A 402 16.10 27.10 3.39
CA ASP A 402 15.56 25.84 3.88
C ASP A 402 16.69 24.82 4.08
N VAL A 403 17.36 24.95 5.22
CA VAL A 403 18.59 24.23 5.54
C VAL A 403 18.27 23.05 6.45
N SER A 404 18.84 21.88 6.13
CA SER A 404 18.78 20.72 7.01
C SER A 404 19.47 20.98 8.36
N PRO A 405 19.16 20.22 9.42
CA PRO A 405 19.80 20.38 10.74
C PRO A 405 21.34 20.20 10.68
N SER A 406 21.85 19.50 9.67
CA SER A 406 23.28 19.30 9.40
C SER A 406 23.93 20.41 8.55
N GLY A 407 23.20 21.48 8.24
CA GLY A 407 23.71 22.65 7.51
C GLY A 407 23.77 22.48 6.00
N GLY A 408 23.35 21.32 5.47
CA GLY A 408 23.31 21.08 4.03
C GLY A 408 22.04 21.64 3.38
N TYR A 409 22.19 22.19 2.17
CA TYR A 409 21.07 22.61 1.34
C TYR A 409 20.54 21.41 0.55
N PHE A 410 19.53 20.74 1.10
CA PHE A 410 18.96 19.52 0.49
C PHE A 410 17.50 19.68 0.06
N ARG A 411 16.92 20.87 0.18
CA ARG A 411 15.46 21.10 0.02
C ARG A 411 15.13 21.90 -1.23
N LEU A 412 14.02 21.61 -1.87
CA LEU A 412 13.67 22.18 -3.17
C LEU A 412 12.93 23.51 -2.97
N ALA A 413 13.32 24.55 -3.70
CA ALA A 413 12.65 25.86 -3.71
C ALA A 413 11.17 25.78 -4.17
N ASN A 414 10.84 24.67 -4.85
CA ASN A 414 9.51 24.35 -5.33
C ASN A 414 8.73 23.39 -4.43
N ASP A 415 9.23 22.98 -3.27
CA ASP A 415 8.47 22.18 -2.29
C ASP A 415 7.20 22.91 -1.89
N ILE A 416 6.01 22.35 -2.13
CA ILE A 416 4.70 23.02 -1.96
C ILE A 416 4.53 23.53 -0.52
N LEU A 417 4.98 22.74 0.46
CA LEU A 417 4.94 23.00 1.89
C LEU A 417 6.39 23.03 2.43
N PRO A 418 7.03 24.21 2.55
CA PRO A 418 8.44 24.29 2.95
C PRO A 418 8.62 24.16 4.48
N ASP A 419 9.79 23.67 4.89
CA ASP A 419 10.11 23.34 6.29
C ASP A 419 10.42 24.58 7.15
N ASN A 420 10.64 25.73 6.53
CA ASN A 420 10.95 26.98 7.23
C ASN A 420 9.72 27.86 7.52
N LEU A 421 8.51 27.34 7.33
CA LEU A 421 7.29 28.11 7.42
C LEU A 421 6.46 27.85 8.68
N PHE A 422 6.26 26.59 9.04
CA PHE A 422 5.31 26.20 10.09
C PHE A 422 6.02 26.06 11.42
N THR A 423 5.46 26.63 12.48
CA THR A 423 6.00 26.59 13.85
C THR A 423 5.23 25.59 14.71
N PRO A 424 5.73 25.21 15.90
CA PRO A 424 4.97 24.49 16.91
C PRO A 424 3.51 24.98 17.06
N GLY A 425 2.58 24.03 17.12
CA GLY A 425 1.13 24.24 17.10
C GLY A 425 0.51 24.38 15.70
N SER A 426 1.30 24.30 14.63
CA SER A 426 0.76 24.28 13.27
C SER A 426 0.19 22.91 12.93
N ARG A 427 -0.94 22.90 12.23
CA ARG A 427 -1.55 21.68 11.70
C ARG A 427 -1.91 21.80 10.24
N LEU A 428 -1.82 20.69 9.52
CA LEU A 428 -2.26 20.57 8.15
C LEU A 428 -3.25 19.41 8.04
N ASP A 429 -4.40 19.69 7.45
CA ASP A 429 -5.28 18.64 6.94
C ASP A 429 -5.00 18.49 5.45
N TYR A 430 -4.75 17.28 4.96
CA TYR A 430 -4.39 17.08 3.56
C TYR A 430 -4.92 15.78 2.97
N PHE A 431 -5.00 15.78 1.65
CA PHE A 431 -5.22 14.60 0.81
C PHE A 431 -4.59 14.84 -0.56
N VAL A 432 -4.36 13.76 -1.30
CA VAL A 432 -3.91 13.83 -2.70
C VAL A 432 -5.12 13.63 -3.60
N ALA A 433 -5.20 14.40 -4.68
CA ALA A 433 -6.27 14.27 -5.68
C ALA A 433 -5.69 14.04 -7.07
N ALA A 434 -6.32 13.17 -7.86
CA ALA A 434 -5.93 12.95 -9.24
C ALA A 434 -7.09 12.97 -10.22
N ARG A 435 -6.82 13.46 -11.44
CA ARG A 435 -7.75 13.40 -12.58
C ARG A 435 -6.98 13.20 -13.87
N PHE A 436 -7.65 12.75 -14.93
CA PHE A 436 -7.08 12.90 -16.26
C PHE A 436 -6.97 14.37 -16.65
N ALA A 437 -5.81 14.77 -17.17
CA ALA A 437 -5.51 16.13 -17.57
C ALA A 437 -6.35 16.54 -18.80
N GLN A 438 -6.92 17.73 -18.77
CA GLN A 438 -7.74 18.21 -19.89
C GLN A 438 -6.87 18.45 -21.14
N PRO A 439 -7.35 18.13 -22.36
CA PRO A 439 -8.68 17.62 -22.71
C PRO A 439 -8.74 16.08 -22.91
N ASP A 440 -8.46 15.28 -21.87
CA ASP A 440 -8.54 13.81 -21.99
C ASP A 440 -9.97 13.32 -22.33
N PRO A 441 -10.16 12.47 -23.36
CA PRO A 441 -11.47 11.92 -23.72
C PRO A 441 -12.16 11.12 -22.61
N ARG A 442 -11.41 10.56 -21.66
CA ARG A 442 -11.95 9.82 -20.51
C ARG A 442 -12.59 10.76 -19.49
N ASN A 443 -12.11 12.00 -19.38
CA ASN A 443 -12.64 13.03 -18.51
C ASN A 443 -12.66 14.38 -19.24
N PRO A 444 -13.53 14.57 -20.27
CA PRO A 444 -13.43 15.71 -21.19
C PRO A 444 -13.52 17.07 -20.50
N GLY A 445 -14.31 17.14 -19.43
CA GLY A 445 -14.47 18.35 -18.60
C GLY A 445 -13.51 18.44 -17.42
N GLY A 446 -12.62 17.46 -17.20
CA GLY A 446 -11.71 17.38 -16.05
C GLY A 446 -12.40 17.51 -14.68
N ALA A 447 -13.68 17.19 -14.58
CA ALA A 447 -14.50 17.48 -13.39
C ALA A 447 -14.43 16.34 -12.36
N ALA A 448 -14.11 15.12 -12.82
CA ALA A 448 -14.06 13.96 -11.96
C ALA A 448 -12.65 13.77 -11.38
N TRP A 449 -12.58 13.66 -10.05
CA TRP A 449 -11.35 13.50 -9.28
C TRP A 449 -11.44 12.23 -8.42
N SER A 450 -10.33 11.52 -8.29
CA SER A 450 -10.11 10.58 -7.19
C SER A 450 -9.38 11.31 -6.07
N THR A 451 -9.53 10.80 -4.84
CA THR A 451 -8.78 11.31 -3.70
C THR A 451 -8.21 10.15 -2.90
N ASP A 452 -7.05 10.40 -2.30
CA ASP A 452 -6.43 9.54 -1.31
C ASP A 452 -6.13 10.36 -0.04
N PRO A 453 -6.78 10.08 1.11
CA PRO A 453 -7.85 9.07 1.28
C PRO A 453 -9.15 9.48 0.55
N ASP A 454 -10.16 8.61 0.52
CA ASP A 454 -11.50 9.00 0.07
C ASP A 454 -12.06 10.09 1.01
N THR A 455 -12.29 11.28 0.47
CA THR A 455 -12.77 12.43 1.24
C THR A 455 -14.28 12.44 1.46
N ALA A 456 -15.02 11.43 0.97
CA ALA A 456 -16.39 11.17 1.42
C ALA A 456 -16.41 11.11 2.95
N GLY A 457 -17.40 11.74 3.61
CA GLY A 457 -17.42 11.77 5.08
C GLY A 457 -16.38 12.69 5.74
N ALA A 458 -15.62 13.49 4.96
CA ALA A 458 -14.60 14.41 5.45
C ALA A 458 -13.39 13.71 6.10
N HIS A 459 -12.96 12.58 5.53
CA HIS A 459 -11.70 11.94 5.92
C HIS A 459 -10.52 12.65 5.26
N PHE A 460 -9.55 13.05 6.08
CA PHE A 460 -8.30 13.69 5.67
C PHE A 460 -7.17 13.11 6.50
N ARG A 461 -5.94 13.25 6.01
CA ARG A 461 -4.75 13.00 6.82
C ARG A 461 -4.39 14.27 7.58
N GLU A 462 -3.93 14.11 8.81
CA GLU A 462 -3.40 15.21 9.62
C GLU A 462 -1.87 15.15 9.65
N LEU A 463 -1.26 16.32 9.76
CA LEU A 463 0.13 16.53 10.13
C LEU A 463 0.17 17.62 11.19
N GLU A 464 0.96 17.44 12.22
CA GLU A 464 1.21 18.42 13.27
C GLU A 464 2.70 18.74 13.47
N ILE A 465 3.00 20.03 13.67
CA ILE A 465 4.30 20.47 14.17
C ILE A 465 4.20 20.63 15.69
N LEU A 466 4.89 19.74 16.40
CA LEU A 466 4.94 19.66 17.84
C LEU A 466 6.00 20.59 18.46
N PRO A 467 5.84 20.96 19.75
CA PRO A 467 4.67 20.68 20.60
C PRO A 467 3.40 21.41 20.13
N SER A 468 2.24 20.81 20.40
CA SER A 468 0.93 21.37 20.05
C SER A 468 0.27 22.12 21.19
N SER A 469 0.75 21.84 22.41
CA SER A 469 0.37 22.44 23.69
C SER A 469 0.76 23.90 23.90
N VAL A 470 1.22 24.56 22.85
CA VAL A 470 1.83 25.87 22.94
C VAL A 470 0.77 26.96 22.98
N ASP A 471 0.19 27.15 24.15
CA ASP A 471 -0.47 28.41 24.49
C ASP A 471 0.54 29.40 25.09
N SER A 472 0.08 30.58 25.49
CA SER A 472 0.91 31.62 26.13
C SER A 472 1.55 31.19 27.47
N SER A 473 1.27 30.00 27.99
CA SER A 473 1.77 29.52 29.30
C SER A 473 3.15 28.87 29.25
N MET A 474 3.69 28.58 28.04
CA MET A 474 5.00 27.92 27.84
C MET A 474 5.11 26.53 28.51
N THR A 475 4.00 25.89 28.89
CA THR A 475 4.01 24.59 29.56
C THR A 475 4.11 23.47 28.52
N TRP A 476 5.05 22.54 28.71
CA TRP A 476 5.26 21.40 27.82
C TRP A 476 4.41 20.21 28.26
N ASN A 477 3.56 19.74 27.37
CA ASN A 477 2.93 18.44 27.51
C ASN A 477 3.94 17.31 27.21
N CYS A 478 3.77 16.17 27.85
CA CYS A 478 4.54 14.98 27.48
C CYS A 478 4.09 14.47 26.09
N THR A 479 4.99 13.96 25.26
CA THR A 479 4.60 13.35 23.97
C THR A 479 4.16 11.90 24.17
N LEU A 480 3.00 11.55 23.62
CA LEU A 480 2.50 10.19 23.50
C LEU A 480 2.64 9.73 22.05
N TYR A 481 3.42 8.68 21.84
CA TYR A 481 3.50 8.01 20.54
C TYR A 481 2.26 7.15 20.34
N VAL A 482 1.51 7.44 19.29
CA VAL A 482 0.30 6.74 18.91
C VAL A 482 0.51 6.16 17.51
N ASP A 483 0.08 4.92 17.31
CA ASP A 483 0.09 4.30 15.99
C ASP A 483 -0.91 5.04 15.11
N HIS A 484 -0.43 5.69 14.05
CA HIS A 484 -1.30 6.39 13.12
C HIS A 484 -2.03 5.34 12.29
N HIS A 485 -3.22 4.95 12.74
CA HIS A 485 -4.06 4.01 12.02
C HIS A 485 -4.46 4.59 10.67
N ASP A 486 -3.91 4.01 9.61
CA ASP A 486 -4.00 4.47 8.22
C ASP A 486 -5.39 4.33 7.59
N ASP A 487 -6.29 3.61 8.26
CA ASP A 487 -7.43 2.94 7.65
C ASP A 487 -8.76 3.12 8.40
N ARG A 488 -8.84 3.99 9.41
CA ARG A 488 -10.04 4.06 10.25
C ARG A 488 -10.93 5.26 9.98
N GLU A 489 -12.23 4.98 9.85
CA GLU A 489 -13.29 5.98 9.79
C GLU A 489 -13.19 6.94 10.98
N PHE A 490 -13.51 8.22 10.75
CA PHE A 490 -13.56 9.31 11.75
C PHE A 490 -14.37 9.00 13.03
N GLY A 491 -15.15 7.92 13.06
CA GLY A 491 -15.82 7.41 14.25
C GLY A 491 -14.86 6.75 15.24
N GLU A 492 -13.91 5.94 14.76
CA GLU A 492 -12.95 5.24 15.62
C GLU A 492 -11.83 6.17 16.09
N GLN A 493 -11.37 7.10 15.26
CA GLN A 493 -10.51 8.20 15.68
C GLN A 493 -11.15 8.96 16.86
N ARG A 494 -12.44 9.27 16.79
CA ARG A 494 -13.15 9.94 17.90
C ARG A 494 -13.27 9.07 19.16
N LEU A 495 -13.38 7.75 19.01
CA LEU A 495 -13.40 6.81 20.14
C LEU A 495 -12.02 6.72 20.81
N GLU A 496 -10.97 6.69 20.01
CA GLU A 496 -9.58 6.75 20.49
C GLU A 496 -9.31 8.08 21.18
N GLU A 497 -9.61 9.21 20.53
CA GLU A 497 -9.48 10.55 21.12
C GLU A 497 -10.28 10.66 22.43
N ALA A 498 -11.51 10.15 22.47
CA ALA A 498 -12.30 10.12 23.69
C ALA A 498 -11.69 9.20 24.77
N GLY A 499 -11.17 8.04 24.38
CA GLY A 499 -10.49 7.08 25.25
C GLY A 499 -9.20 7.66 25.84
N LEU A 500 -8.34 8.22 25.00
CA LEU A 500 -7.10 8.90 25.36
C LEU A 500 -7.41 10.13 26.23
N THR A 501 -8.36 10.97 25.86
CA THR A 501 -8.78 12.13 26.68
C THR A 501 -9.26 11.69 28.07
N THR A 502 -10.01 10.60 28.14
CA THR A 502 -10.48 10.03 29.41
C THR A 502 -9.34 9.45 30.24
N ALA A 503 -8.41 8.73 29.61
CA ALA A 503 -7.31 8.04 30.31
C ALA A 503 -6.20 9.00 30.76
N LEU A 504 -5.88 10.00 29.95
CA LEU A 504 -4.78 10.95 30.17
C LEU A 504 -5.19 12.16 31.02
N GLY A 505 -6.51 12.38 31.14
CA GLY A 505 -7.09 13.51 31.85
C GLY A 505 -7.03 14.81 31.05
N GLY A 506 -8.08 15.61 31.15
CA GLY A 506 -8.16 16.91 30.47
C GLY A 506 -7.26 17.99 31.08
N GLY A 507 -7.11 19.09 30.34
CA GLY A 507 -6.56 20.36 30.83
C GLY A 507 -5.18 20.76 30.30
N GLY A 508 -4.77 20.31 29.12
CA GLY A 508 -3.63 20.92 28.41
C GLY A 508 -4.09 21.91 27.33
N GLY A 509 -3.17 22.78 26.92
CA GLY A 509 -3.42 23.87 25.96
C GLY A 509 -3.36 23.46 24.48
N ASN A 510 -3.32 22.16 24.17
CA ASN A 510 -3.35 21.66 22.80
C ASN A 510 -4.79 21.53 22.27
N ALA A 511 -4.95 21.25 20.97
CA ALA A 511 -6.29 21.17 20.37
C ALA A 511 -7.10 19.97 20.88
N GLU A 512 -6.43 18.90 21.33
CA GLU A 512 -7.03 17.71 21.96
C GLU A 512 -7.52 18.00 23.38
N GLY A 513 -7.06 19.11 24.01
CA GLY A 513 -7.40 19.48 25.37
C GLY A 513 -6.83 18.53 26.44
N THR A 514 -5.79 17.76 26.11
CA THR A 514 -5.16 16.78 27.01
C THR A 514 -3.78 17.28 27.47
N ARG A 515 -3.24 16.70 28.55
CA ARG A 515 -1.89 17.03 29.06
C ARG A 515 -0.75 16.37 28.27
N PHE A 516 -1.07 15.71 27.17
CA PHE A 516 -0.12 15.00 26.33
C PHE A 516 -0.27 15.46 24.89
N ASP A 517 0.85 15.66 24.22
CA ASP A 517 0.86 15.93 22.79
C ASP A 517 0.94 14.59 22.07
N ARG A 518 0.05 14.37 21.10
CA ARG A 518 0.03 13.15 20.30
C ARG A 518 1.08 13.26 19.21
N PHE A 519 1.87 12.20 19.04
CA PHE A 519 2.73 12.03 17.87
C PHE A 519 2.18 10.85 17.07
N ASP A 520 1.62 11.15 15.91
CA ASP A 520 1.08 10.15 15.00
C ASP A 520 2.17 9.54 14.14
N VAL A 521 2.56 8.31 14.50
CA VAL A 521 3.56 7.55 13.76
C VAL A 521 2.87 6.85 12.60
N VAL A 522 3.14 7.30 11.37
CA VAL A 522 2.74 6.57 10.16
C VAL A 522 3.64 5.35 9.99
N ASN A 523 3.28 4.24 10.64
CA ASN A 523 4.05 3.01 10.53
C ASN A 523 3.72 2.32 9.21
N SER A 524 4.73 2.17 8.35
CA SER A 524 4.73 1.07 7.38
C SER A 524 5.09 -0.18 8.17
N SER A 525 4.08 -0.84 8.76
CA SER A 525 4.25 -2.23 9.18
C SER A 525 4.41 -3.06 7.92
#